data_AF-A0A519KPD1-F1
#
_entry.id   AF-A0A519KPD1-F1
#
_cell.length_a   1.000
_cell.length_b   1.000
_cell.length_c   1.000
_cell.angle_alpha   90.00
_cell.angle_beta   90.00
_cell.angle_gamma   90.00
#
_symmetry.space_group_name_H-M   'P 1'
#
loop_
_entity.id
_entity.type
_entity.pdbx_description
1 polymer ?
#
loop_
_entity_poly.entity_id
_entity_poly.type
_entity_poly.pdbx_seq_one_letter_code
_entity_poly.pdbx_strand_id
1 'polypeptide(L)'
;MAGRASISRASPHRLNSGPARRSTCGETRPSITPSSRSKPCLGRLRPMMTPPDLTPDLALEAVTAAAATEAPARDADGAFPTAAFEALRALGVTANPPLGGRQMTRLLALLAAAGRGDLSVGRIFEGHCNTLFLIQAHGTAEQRNNWFEAAASGALYGIWNTDQPGAPLRLENGVLLGGKSFSTGIDGLDRAIVTIDDGPKRQMITVPLAGLAVDRSWWRPVGMRASGSHIVDFTGLKVDPEWLLGGPGDYVGQPWFTAGAMRFAAVQVGGMHAILDLTLDHLSKT
;
A
#
# COMPACT_ATOMS: atom_id res chain seq x y z
N MET A 1 25.81 34.96 31.55
CA MET A 1 25.91 36.10 30.61
C MET A 1 24.81 35.94 29.58
N ALA A 2 23.72 36.69 29.77
CA ALA A 2 22.55 36.72 28.89
C ALA A 2 22.55 38.07 28.18
N GLY A 3 22.58 38.06 26.84
CA GLY A 3 22.46 39.25 26.01
C GLY A 3 21.12 39.28 25.31
N ARG A 4 20.24 40.20 25.76
CA ARG A 4 19.00 40.60 25.08
C ARG A 4 19.29 41.77 24.13
N ALA A 5 18.70 41.75 22.94
CA ALA A 5 18.30 42.89 22.12
C ALA A 5 17.54 42.32 20.90
N SER A 6 16.54 42.92 20.26
CA SER A 6 15.67 44.08 20.50
C SER A 6 14.62 43.99 19.37
N ILE A 7 13.36 44.30 19.68
CA ILE A 7 12.24 44.34 18.73
C ILE A 7 12.27 45.70 18.01
N SER A 8 12.11 45.73 16.69
CA SER A 8 11.73 46.94 15.95
C SER A 8 10.48 46.69 15.10
N ARG A 9 9.49 47.57 15.27
CA ARG A 9 8.17 47.55 14.61
C ARG A 9 8.17 48.39 13.33
N ALA A 10 7.41 47.85 12.36
CA ALA A 10 6.75 48.41 11.19
C ALA A 10 6.68 49.93 10.93
N SER A 11 6.73 50.27 9.63
CA SER A 11 5.74 51.16 9.00
C SER A 11 5.67 51.04 7.46
N PRO A 12 4.54 51.46 6.82
CA PRO A 12 4.00 50.87 5.59
C PRO A 12 3.98 51.82 4.39
N HIS A 13 3.88 51.29 3.17
CA HIS A 13 3.43 51.94 1.92
C HIS A 13 3.42 50.86 0.81
N ARG A 14 2.54 50.78 -0.19
CA ARG A 14 1.46 51.61 -0.72
C ARG A 14 0.58 50.71 -1.61
N LEU A 15 -0.68 51.10 -1.71
CA LEU A 15 -1.68 50.60 -2.64
C LEU A 15 -1.23 50.72 -4.10
N ASN A 16 -1.57 49.74 -4.93
CA ASN A 16 -1.87 50.03 -6.33
C ASN A 16 -3.02 49.16 -6.84
N SER A 17 -4.17 49.81 -7.00
CA SER A 17 -5.41 49.33 -7.57
C SER A 17 -5.45 49.64 -9.07
N GLY A 18 -5.54 48.61 -9.92
CA GLY A 18 -5.80 48.72 -11.36
C GLY A 18 -7.17 48.12 -11.72
N PRO A 19 -7.93 48.70 -12.67
CA PRO A 19 -9.36 48.45 -12.80
C PRO A 19 -9.68 47.23 -13.68
N ALA A 20 -10.57 46.35 -13.21
CA ALA A 20 -11.21 45.32 -14.04
C ALA A 20 -12.46 45.92 -14.72
N ARG A 21 -12.35 46.17 -16.03
CA ARG A 21 -13.50 46.53 -16.88
C ARG A 21 -14.39 45.30 -17.10
N ARG A 22 -15.67 45.43 -16.77
CA ARG A 22 -16.77 44.60 -17.28
C ARG A 22 -17.17 45.11 -18.67
N SER A 23 -17.41 44.21 -19.62
CA SER A 23 -18.19 44.49 -20.82
C SER A 23 -19.21 43.38 -21.05
N THR A 24 -20.47 43.80 -21.08
CA THR A 24 -21.69 43.05 -21.37
C THR A 24 -22.04 43.09 -22.86
N CYS A 25 -22.96 42.19 -23.23
CA CYS A 25 -23.85 42.18 -24.40
C CYS A 25 -23.34 41.62 -25.72
N GLY A 26 -24.17 40.73 -26.31
CA GLY A 26 -24.07 40.33 -27.71
C GLY A 26 -24.81 39.04 -28.06
N GLU A 27 -26.10 38.94 -27.75
CA GLU A 27 -27.00 37.92 -28.32
C GLU A 27 -27.15 38.12 -29.83
N THR A 28 -26.82 37.11 -30.63
CA THR A 28 -27.40 36.89 -31.97
C THR A 28 -27.49 35.39 -32.25
N ARG A 29 -28.72 34.88 -32.39
CA ARG A 29 -29.03 33.51 -32.84
C ARG A 29 -29.09 33.47 -34.36
N PRO A 30 -28.44 32.50 -35.03
CA PRO A 30 -28.86 32.02 -36.34
C PRO A 30 -29.71 30.74 -36.19
N SER A 31 -30.85 30.75 -36.87
CA SER A 31 -31.72 29.60 -37.11
C SER A 31 -31.00 28.53 -37.95
N ILE A 32 -30.91 27.31 -37.42
CA ILE A 32 -30.40 26.13 -38.13
C ILE A 32 -31.51 25.07 -38.19
N THR A 33 -31.85 24.68 -39.41
CA THR A 33 -32.76 23.58 -39.77
C THR A 33 -32.23 22.23 -39.29
N PRO A 34 -33.08 21.26 -38.90
CA PRO A 34 -32.59 19.98 -38.41
C PRO A 34 -32.20 19.07 -39.59
N SER A 35 -30.89 19.03 -39.88
CA SER A 35 -30.26 17.98 -40.67
C SER A 35 -30.19 16.68 -39.85
N SER A 36 -30.67 15.60 -40.43
CA SER A 36 -30.69 14.25 -39.86
C SER A 36 -29.27 13.77 -39.51
N ARG A 37 -28.90 13.83 -38.23
CA ARG A 37 -27.70 13.15 -37.72
C ARG A 37 -28.03 11.69 -37.45
N SER A 38 -27.39 10.82 -38.23
CA SER A 38 -27.24 9.40 -37.94
C SER A 38 -26.68 9.21 -36.53
N LYS A 39 -27.37 8.39 -35.73
CA LYS A 39 -26.88 7.95 -34.41
C LYS A 39 -25.55 7.22 -34.61
N PRO A 40 -24.49 7.53 -33.84
CA PRO A 40 -23.34 6.64 -33.82
C PRO A 40 -23.81 5.31 -33.24
N CYS A 41 -23.56 4.23 -33.97
CA CYS A 41 -23.76 2.88 -33.47
C CYS A 41 -22.87 2.72 -32.23
N LEU A 42 -23.47 2.73 -31.05
CA LEU A 42 -22.89 2.17 -29.84
C LEU A 42 -22.63 0.69 -30.14
N GLY A 43 -21.42 0.39 -30.62
CA GLY A 43 -20.90 -0.96 -30.63
C GLY A 43 -21.08 -1.51 -29.22
N ARG A 44 -21.73 -2.67 -29.11
CA ARG A 44 -21.93 -3.37 -27.84
C ARG A 44 -20.59 -3.47 -27.14
N LEU A 45 -20.39 -2.65 -26.11
CA LEU A 45 -19.40 -2.92 -25.08
C LEU A 45 -19.71 -4.34 -24.61
N ARG A 46 -18.75 -5.25 -24.79
CA ARG A 46 -18.81 -6.56 -24.16
C ARG A 46 -19.09 -6.31 -22.68
N PRO A 47 -20.06 -7.00 -22.05
CA PRO A 47 -20.23 -6.87 -20.62
C PRO A 47 -18.87 -7.17 -19.99
N MET A 48 -18.35 -6.22 -19.21
CA MET A 48 -17.27 -6.50 -18.27
C MET A 48 -17.69 -7.78 -17.55
N MET A 49 -16.90 -8.84 -17.69
CA MET A 49 -17.10 -10.05 -16.90
C MET A 49 -17.26 -9.61 -15.46
N THR A 50 -18.45 -9.81 -14.91
CA THR A 50 -18.67 -9.71 -13.48
C THR A 50 -17.61 -10.61 -12.84
N PRO A 51 -16.73 -10.10 -11.96
CA PRO A 51 -15.80 -10.97 -11.26
C PRO A 51 -16.64 -12.08 -10.58
N PRO A 52 -16.17 -13.34 -10.61
CA PRO A 52 -16.95 -14.45 -10.07
C PRO A 52 -17.42 -14.09 -8.67
N ASP A 53 -18.70 -14.29 -8.42
CA ASP A 53 -19.29 -14.11 -7.09
C ASP A 53 -18.52 -15.03 -6.14
N LEU A 54 -17.75 -14.41 -5.24
CA LEU A 54 -16.77 -15.07 -4.39
C LEU A 54 -17.48 -16.05 -3.44
N THR A 55 -16.87 -17.22 -3.23
CA THR A 55 -17.42 -18.36 -2.49
C THR A 55 -17.98 -17.98 -1.10
N PRO A 56 -19.09 -18.59 -0.66
CA PRO A 56 -19.87 -18.12 0.50
C PRO A 56 -19.12 -18.07 1.84
N ASP A 57 -18.09 -18.90 2.04
CA ASP A 57 -17.31 -18.92 3.28
C ASP A 57 -15.82 -18.74 2.99
N LEU A 58 -15.30 -17.56 3.31
CA LEU A 58 -13.87 -17.42 3.57
C LEU A 58 -13.56 -18.38 4.73
N ALA A 59 -12.83 -19.47 4.47
CA ALA A 59 -12.42 -20.42 5.50
C ALA A 59 -11.37 -19.76 6.39
N LEU A 60 -11.80 -18.84 7.26
CA LEU A 60 -10.92 -18.05 8.14
C LEU A 60 -10.09 -18.95 9.06
N GLU A 61 -10.61 -20.11 9.45
CA GLU A 61 -9.86 -21.13 10.18
C GLU A 61 -8.70 -21.69 9.35
N ALA A 62 -8.92 -21.96 8.05
CA ALA A 62 -7.86 -22.40 7.15
C ALA A 62 -6.80 -21.31 6.95
N VAL A 63 -7.20 -20.04 6.88
CA VAL A 63 -6.27 -18.90 6.83
C VAL A 63 -5.45 -18.80 8.12
N THR A 64 -6.09 -18.98 9.27
CA THR A 64 -5.42 -18.99 10.58
C THR A 64 -4.38 -20.11 10.63
N ALA A 65 -4.76 -21.33 10.23
CA ALA A 65 -3.85 -22.47 10.19
C ALA A 65 -2.70 -22.26 9.18
N ALA A 66 -3.00 -21.74 7.98
CA ALA A 66 -1.99 -21.43 6.98
C ALA A 66 -0.97 -20.40 7.50
N ALA A 67 -1.44 -19.33 8.13
CA ALA A 67 -0.57 -18.31 8.71
C ALA A 67 0.28 -18.83 9.87
N ALA A 68 -0.22 -19.79 10.64
CA ALA A 68 0.51 -20.43 11.75
C ALA A 68 1.58 -21.45 11.28
N THR A 69 1.67 -21.73 9.98
CA THR A 69 2.63 -22.71 9.43
C THR A 69 4.06 -22.33 9.79
N GLU A 70 4.73 -23.19 10.57
CA GLU A 70 6.10 -22.98 11.10
C GLU A 70 6.28 -21.75 12.01
N ALA A 71 5.20 -21.16 12.54
CA ALA A 71 5.27 -19.93 13.33
C ALA A 71 6.30 -19.97 14.49
N PRO A 72 6.38 -21.04 15.34
CA PRO A 72 7.39 -21.10 16.40
C PRO A 72 8.83 -21.12 15.88
N ALA A 73 9.09 -21.79 14.75
CA ALA A 73 10.42 -21.85 14.16
C ALA A 73 10.81 -20.48 13.58
N ARG A 74 9.87 -19.80 12.91
CA ARG A 74 10.06 -18.47 12.34
C ARG A 74 10.18 -17.37 13.39
N ASP A 75 9.50 -17.48 14.54
CA ASP A 75 9.74 -16.59 15.67
C ASP A 75 11.16 -16.76 16.24
N ALA A 76 11.62 -18.02 16.36
CA ALA A 76 12.94 -18.32 16.89
C ALA A 76 14.09 -17.80 16.00
N ASP A 77 14.04 -18.06 14.69
CA ASP A 77 15.11 -17.70 13.74
C ASP A 77 14.94 -16.31 13.10
N GLY A 78 13.72 -15.75 13.11
CA GLY A 78 13.39 -14.47 12.49
C GLY A 78 13.41 -14.48 10.96
N ALA A 79 13.46 -15.65 10.32
CA ALA A 79 13.48 -15.78 8.88
C ALA A 79 12.10 -15.46 8.27
N PHE A 80 12.08 -15.16 6.97
CA PHE A 80 10.83 -14.93 6.25
C PHE A 80 9.93 -16.18 6.31
N PRO A 81 8.62 -16.05 6.58
CA PRO A 81 7.72 -17.19 6.75
C PRO A 81 7.24 -17.76 5.40
N THR A 82 8.17 -18.31 4.61
CA THR A 82 7.90 -18.85 3.26
C THR A 82 6.77 -19.87 3.23
N ALA A 83 6.82 -20.88 4.11
CA ALA A 83 5.82 -21.95 4.16
C ALA A 83 4.40 -21.42 4.44
N ALA A 84 4.27 -20.41 5.31
CA ALA A 84 2.99 -19.77 5.58
C ALA A 84 2.44 -19.03 4.34
N PHE A 85 3.30 -18.32 3.60
CA PHE A 85 2.89 -17.66 2.37
C PHE A 85 2.56 -18.63 1.24
N GLU A 86 3.25 -19.77 1.15
CA GLU A 86 2.88 -20.85 0.23
C GLU A 86 1.50 -21.43 0.57
N ALA A 87 1.21 -21.63 1.86
CA ALA A 87 -0.09 -22.10 2.32
C ALA A 87 -1.21 -21.06 2.05
N LEU A 88 -0.96 -19.77 2.32
CA LEU A 88 -1.90 -18.70 1.97
C LEU A 88 -2.14 -18.59 0.46
N ARG A 89 -1.10 -18.81 -0.36
CA ARG A 89 -1.22 -18.86 -1.81
C ARG A 89 -2.09 -20.04 -2.26
N ALA A 90 -1.96 -21.20 -1.64
CA ALA A 90 -2.81 -22.36 -1.94
C ALA A 90 -4.29 -22.11 -1.65
N LEU A 91 -4.60 -21.21 -0.70
CA LEU A 91 -5.97 -20.74 -0.42
C LEU A 91 -6.44 -19.64 -1.38
N GLY A 92 -5.59 -19.15 -2.27
CA GLY A 92 -5.89 -18.10 -3.25
C GLY A 92 -6.02 -16.69 -2.67
N VAL A 93 -5.81 -16.51 -1.37
CA VAL A 93 -6.06 -15.23 -0.67
C VAL A 93 -4.97 -14.19 -0.92
N THR A 94 -3.78 -14.60 -1.37
CA THR A 94 -2.73 -13.68 -1.83
C THR A 94 -3.03 -13.12 -3.21
N ALA A 95 -3.50 -13.96 -4.14
CA ALA A 95 -3.84 -13.54 -5.50
C ALA A 95 -5.09 -12.65 -5.56
N ASN A 96 -6.14 -13.02 -4.80
CA ASN A 96 -7.46 -12.38 -4.90
C ASN A 96 -8.04 -11.99 -3.53
N PRO A 97 -7.37 -11.12 -2.76
CA PRO A 97 -7.95 -10.63 -1.51
C PRO A 97 -9.23 -9.82 -1.77
N PRO A 98 -10.16 -9.73 -0.80
CA PRO A 98 -11.43 -9.03 -0.94
C PRO A 98 -11.26 -7.49 -0.88
N LEU A 99 -10.72 -6.89 -1.95
CA LEU A 99 -10.36 -5.46 -2.01
C LEU A 99 -11.50 -4.52 -2.45
N GLY A 100 -12.65 -5.06 -2.84
CA GLY A 100 -13.77 -4.24 -3.31
C GLY A 100 -14.35 -3.33 -2.20
N GLY A 101 -14.89 -2.17 -2.56
CA GLY A 101 -15.38 -1.18 -1.58
C GLY A 101 -16.43 -1.69 -0.57
N ARG A 102 -17.25 -2.69 -0.95
CA ARG A 102 -18.21 -3.35 -0.05
C ARG A 102 -17.63 -4.56 0.71
N GLN A 103 -16.37 -4.87 0.50
CA GLN A 103 -15.71 -6.07 1.03
C GLN A 103 -14.74 -5.76 2.18
N MET A 104 -14.65 -4.50 2.63
CA MET A 104 -13.74 -4.11 3.72
C MET A 104 -13.92 -4.97 4.97
N THR A 105 -15.14 -5.25 5.41
CA THR A 105 -15.39 -6.12 6.57
C THR A 105 -14.82 -7.53 6.36
N ARG A 106 -14.92 -8.08 5.14
CA ARG A 106 -14.33 -9.38 4.79
C ARG A 106 -12.81 -9.33 4.82
N LEU A 107 -12.22 -8.25 4.30
CA LEU A 107 -10.77 -8.03 4.38
C LEU A 107 -10.29 -7.95 5.82
N LEU A 108 -10.98 -7.20 6.68
CA LEU A 108 -10.61 -7.09 8.09
C LEU A 108 -10.73 -8.45 8.80
N ALA A 109 -11.77 -9.24 8.53
CA ALA A 109 -11.90 -10.59 9.08
C ALA A 109 -10.79 -11.53 8.60
N LEU A 110 -10.44 -11.46 7.31
CA LEU A 110 -9.32 -12.20 6.72
C LEU A 110 -7.97 -11.82 7.34
N LEU A 111 -7.71 -10.53 7.55
CA LEU A 111 -6.49 -10.03 8.19
C LEU A 111 -6.42 -10.42 9.67
N ALA A 112 -7.55 -10.41 10.38
CA ALA A 112 -7.63 -10.91 11.75
C ALA A 112 -7.36 -12.41 11.82
N ALA A 113 -7.86 -13.21 10.87
CA ALA A 113 -7.54 -14.63 10.79
C ALA A 113 -6.04 -14.88 10.57
N ALA A 114 -5.41 -14.16 9.63
CA ALA A 114 -3.97 -14.25 9.42
C ALA A 114 -3.18 -13.85 10.68
N GLY A 115 -3.56 -12.76 11.34
CA GLY A 115 -2.91 -12.30 12.58
C GLY A 115 -3.12 -13.22 13.78
N ARG A 116 -4.23 -13.98 13.83
CA ARG A 116 -4.46 -15.02 14.85
C ARG A 116 -3.52 -16.21 14.66
N GLY A 117 -3.14 -16.52 13.42
CA GLY A 117 -2.16 -17.55 13.11
C GLY A 117 -0.74 -17.12 13.44
N ASP A 118 -0.31 -15.98 12.89
CA ASP A 118 1.00 -15.38 13.15
C ASP A 118 0.97 -13.87 12.86
N LEU A 119 1.40 -13.06 13.83
CA LEU A 119 1.39 -11.59 13.71
C LEU A 119 2.36 -11.06 12.64
N SER A 120 3.51 -11.71 12.44
CA SER A 120 4.48 -11.34 11.39
C SER A 120 3.91 -11.63 10.00
N VAL A 121 3.30 -12.82 9.82
CA VAL A 121 2.62 -13.20 8.57
C VAL A 121 1.47 -12.24 8.29
N GLY A 122 0.61 -12.00 9.27
CA GLY A 122 -0.51 -11.06 9.15
C GLY A 122 -0.04 -9.65 8.79
N ARG A 123 1.08 -9.19 9.36
CA ARG A 123 1.66 -7.88 9.04
C ARG A 123 2.14 -7.76 7.60
N ILE A 124 2.87 -8.77 7.10
CA ILE A 124 3.37 -8.80 5.72
C ILE A 124 2.19 -8.91 4.75
N PHE A 125 1.22 -9.78 5.06
CA PHE A 125 0.03 -9.99 4.24
C PHE A 125 -0.86 -8.74 4.16
N GLU A 126 -0.98 -7.97 5.25
CA GLU A 126 -1.64 -6.65 5.21
C GLU A 126 -0.95 -5.71 4.23
N GLY A 127 0.38 -5.64 4.26
CA GLY A 127 1.17 -4.81 3.35
C GLY A 127 0.93 -5.20 1.88
N HIS A 128 0.86 -6.50 1.59
CA HIS A 128 0.52 -7.01 0.27
C HIS A 128 -0.89 -6.59 -0.17
N CYS A 129 -1.90 -6.79 0.68
CA CYS A 129 -3.27 -6.33 0.42
C CYS A 129 -3.34 -4.81 0.15
N ASN A 130 -2.61 -4.02 0.94
CA ASN A 130 -2.55 -2.57 0.79
C ASN A 130 -1.90 -2.17 -0.55
N THR A 131 -0.86 -2.90 -0.96
CA THR A 131 -0.18 -2.66 -2.23
C THR A 131 -1.13 -2.91 -3.41
N LEU A 132 -1.81 -4.06 -3.42
CA LEU A 132 -2.80 -4.38 -4.45
C LEU A 132 -3.94 -3.36 -4.48
N PHE A 133 -4.38 -2.87 -3.32
CA PHE A 133 -5.39 -1.81 -3.22
C PHE A 133 -4.91 -0.51 -3.92
N LEU A 134 -3.68 -0.07 -3.66
CA LEU A 134 -3.12 1.13 -4.27
C LEU A 134 -2.89 0.96 -5.78
N ILE A 135 -2.47 -0.21 -6.23
CA ILE A 135 -2.37 -0.54 -7.66
C ILE A 135 -3.76 -0.47 -8.30
N GLN A 136 -4.79 -1.03 -7.67
CA GLN A 136 -6.16 -0.98 -8.18
C GLN A 136 -6.68 0.46 -8.28
N ALA A 137 -6.39 1.30 -7.29
CA ALA A 137 -6.88 2.67 -7.21
C ALA A 137 -6.13 3.65 -8.14
N HIS A 138 -4.81 3.49 -8.26
CA HIS A 138 -3.95 4.51 -8.87
C HIS A 138 -3.16 4.02 -10.10
N GLY A 139 -3.13 2.71 -10.36
CA GLY A 139 -2.42 2.14 -11.50
C GLY A 139 -3.12 2.43 -12.83
N THR A 140 -2.34 2.51 -13.90
CA THR A 140 -2.88 2.46 -15.27
C THR A 140 -3.54 1.11 -15.55
N ALA A 141 -4.29 0.99 -16.65
CA ALA A 141 -4.88 -0.31 -17.03
C ALA A 141 -3.82 -1.40 -17.21
N GLU A 142 -2.68 -1.04 -17.80
CA GLU A 142 -1.54 -1.93 -18.00
C GLU A 142 -0.88 -2.33 -16.68
N GLN A 143 -0.57 -1.36 -15.80
CA GLN A 143 -0.02 -1.67 -14.47
C GLN A 143 -0.94 -2.59 -13.66
N ARG A 144 -2.26 -2.33 -13.69
CA ARG A 144 -3.22 -3.21 -13.00
C ARG A 144 -3.18 -4.62 -13.58
N ASN A 145 -3.23 -4.77 -14.89
CA ASN A 145 -3.19 -6.11 -15.51
C ASN A 145 -1.89 -6.84 -15.14
N ASN A 146 -0.73 -6.20 -15.36
CA ASN A 146 0.57 -6.82 -15.16
C ASN A 146 0.80 -7.22 -13.69
N TRP A 147 0.46 -6.35 -12.74
CA TRP A 147 0.72 -6.62 -11.33
C TRP A 147 -0.32 -7.53 -10.67
N PHE A 148 -1.58 -7.52 -11.10
CA PHE A 148 -2.53 -8.52 -10.63
C PHE A 148 -2.26 -9.90 -11.24
N GLU A 149 -1.80 -9.98 -12.50
CA GLU A 149 -1.38 -11.25 -13.12
C GLU A 149 -0.13 -11.84 -12.44
N ALA A 150 0.85 -11.00 -12.11
CA ALA A 150 2.01 -11.42 -11.35
C ALA A 150 1.63 -11.90 -9.92
N ALA A 151 0.72 -11.19 -9.23
CA ALA A 151 0.20 -11.67 -7.94
C ALA A 151 -0.55 -13.01 -8.07
N ALA A 152 -1.35 -13.17 -9.12
CA ALA A 152 -2.01 -14.44 -9.42
C ALA A 152 -1.02 -15.57 -9.71
N SER A 153 0.16 -15.24 -10.22
CA SER A 153 1.28 -16.17 -10.44
C SER A 153 2.15 -16.39 -9.18
N GLY A 154 1.80 -15.77 -8.05
CA GLY A 154 2.43 -15.97 -6.76
C GLY A 154 3.36 -14.86 -6.28
N ALA A 155 3.47 -13.75 -7.02
CA ALA A 155 4.28 -12.62 -6.57
C ALA A 155 3.69 -11.97 -5.31
N LEU A 156 4.55 -11.63 -4.36
CA LEU A 156 4.21 -10.93 -3.13
C LEU A 156 4.74 -9.51 -3.16
N TYR A 157 3.99 -8.60 -2.53
CA TYR A 157 4.29 -7.18 -2.59
C TYR A 157 4.33 -6.51 -1.23
N GLY A 158 5.17 -5.49 -1.13
CA GLY A 158 5.30 -4.64 0.06
C GLY A 158 4.93 -3.19 -0.19
N ILE A 159 4.80 -2.43 0.90
CA ILE A 159 4.69 -0.97 0.82
C ILE A 159 5.41 -0.29 1.96
N TRP A 160 6.34 0.62 1.64
CA TRP A 160 7.22 1.26 2.60
C TRP A 160 7.32 2.78 2.36
N ASN A 161 6.89 3.55 3.37
CA ASN A 161 6.93 5.01 3.30
C ASN A 161 8.05 5.62 4.16
N THR A 162 8.49 4.94 5.22
CA THR A 162 9.45 5.46 6.20
C THR A 162 10.86 5.49 5.62
N ASP A 163 11.44 6.67 5.55
CA ASP A 163 12.80 6.85 5.06
C ASP A 163 13.84 6.26 6.02
N GLN A 164 14.98 5.85 5.47
CA GLN A 164 16.13 5.51 6.28
C GLN A 164 16.66 6.78 6.98
N PRO A 165 16.85 6.76 8.31
CA PRO A 165 17.47 7.87 9.02
C PRO A 165 18.86 8.20 8.45
N GLY A 166 19.09 9.46 8.12
CA GLY A 166 20.38 9.94 7.58
C GLY A 166 20.59 9.70 6.08
N ALA A 167 19.80 8.84 5.44
CA ALA A 167 19.88 8.55 4.00
C ALA A 167 18.48 8.35 3.39
N PRO A 168 17.63 9.38 3.37
CA PRO A 168 16.26 9.24 2.89
C PRO A 168 16.20 8.89 1.40
N LEU A 169 15.16 8.16 1.00
CA LEU A 169 15.00 7.76 -0.39
C LEU A 169 14.56 8.95 -1.25
N ARG A 170 15.37 9.27 -2.25
CA ARG A 170 15.16 10.38 -3.20
C ARG A 170 15.43 9.93 -4.62
N LEU A 171 14.85 10.64 -5.57
CA LEU A 171 15.09 10.45 -7.01
C LEU A 171 15.95 11.59 -7.53
N GLU A 172 17.10 11.27 -8.14
CA GLU A 172 17.96 12.25 -8.80
C GLU A 172 18.31 11.79 -10.20
N ASN A 173 17.95 12.59 -11.21
CA ASN A 173 18.24 12.31 -12.63
C ASN A 173 17.80 10.90 -13.08
N GLY A 174 16.67 10.41 -12.57
CA GLY A 174 16.14 9.08 -12.87
C GLY A 174 16.80 7.92 -12.11
N VAL A 175 17.64 8.20 -11.11
CA VAL A 175 18.32 7.20 -10.28
C VAL A 175 17.96 7.40 -8.80
N LEU A 176 17.64 6.32 -8.11
CA LEU A 176 17.36 6.34 -6.68
C LEU A 176 18.65 6.48 -5.86
N LEU A 177 18.56 7.21 -4.75
CA LEU A 177 19.62 7.39 -3.76
C LEU A 177 19.03 7.26 -2.36
N GLY A 178 19.76 6.60 -1.46
CA GLY A 178 19.31 6.35 -0.09
C GLY A 178 18.35 5.16 0.02
N GLY A 179 17.64 5.09 1.15
CA GLY A 179 16.95 3.88 1.56
C GLY A 179 15.62 4.09 2.27
N LYS A 180 14.94 2.96 2.48
CA LYS A 180 13.77 2.85 3.36
C LYS A 180 14.13 2.03 4.59
N SER A 181 13.58 2.46 5.72
CA SER A 181 13.59 1.68 6.96
C SER A 181 12.22 1.04 7.19
N PHE A 182 12.17 0.02 8.04
CA PHE A 182 10.95 -0.76 8.31
C PHE A 182 10.38 -1.44 7.06
N SER A 183 11.26 -1.93 6.18
CA SER A 183 10.93 -2.60 4.92
C SER A 183 10.42 -4.03 5.17
N THR A 184 9.25 -4.09 5.79
CA THR A 184 8.61 -5.32 6.25
C THR A 184 8.43 -6.31 5.11
N GLY A 185 8.90 -7.54 5.32
CA GLY A 185 8.82 -8.67 4.41
C GLY A 185 9.92 -8.73 3.35
N ILE A 186 10.86 -7.77 3.27
CA ILE A 186 11.85 -7.66 2.17
C ILE A 186 12.48 -8.98 1.70
N ASP A 187 12.74 -9.92 2.60
CA ASP A 187 13.41 -11.19 2.28
C ASP A 187 12.57 -12.16 1.43
N GLY A 188 11.27 -11.93 1.26
CA GLY A 188 10.39 -12.78 0.45
C GLY A 188 9.39 -12.04 -0.43
N LEU A 189 9.59 -10.73 -0.65
CA LEU A 189 8.75 -9.93 -1.56
C LEU A 189 9.44 -9.72 -2.90
N ASP A 190 8.66 -9.69 -3.97
CA ASP A 190 9.16 -9.47 -5.34
C ASP A 190 9.29 -7.99 -5.68
N ARG A 191 8.29 -7.21 -5.24
CA ARG A 191 8.22 -5.76 -5.48
C ARG A 191 7.70 -5.02 -4.24
N ALA A 192 8.01 -3.73 -4.14
CA ALA A 192 7.35 -2.87 -3.18
C ALA A 192 6.91 -1.55 -3.80
N ILE A 193 5.79 -1.00 -3.32
CA ILE A 193 5.54 0.43 -3.44
C ILE A 193 6.44 1.15 -2.42
N VAL A 194 7.26 2.08 -2.89
CA VAL A 194 7.97 3.02 -2.03
C VAL A 194 7.52 4.44 -2.36
N THR A 195 7.58 5.32 -1.37
CA THR A 195 7.40 6.75 -1.62
C THR A 195 8.74 7.42 -1.82
N ILE A 196 8.83 8.33 -2.78
CA ILE A 196 10.03 9.14 -3.01
C ILE A 196 9.70 10.60 -2.80
N ASP A 197 10.68 11.36 -2.31
CA ASP A 197 10.63 12.81 -2.29
C ASP A 197 11.14 13.34 -3.63
N ASP A 198 10.22 13.75 -4.50
CA ASP A 198 10.48 14.21 -5.89
C ASP A 198 9.81 15.58 -6.16
N GLY A 199 9.52 16.35 -5.09
CA GLY A 199 8.86 17.65 -5.21
C GLY A 199 8.05 18.03 -3.97
N PRO A 200 7.01 18.87 -4.11
CA PRO A 200 6.25 19.37 -2.94
C PRO A 200 5.41 18.29 -2.25
N LYS A 201 5.19 17.14 -2.91
CA LYS A 201 4.47 15.98 -2.37
C LYS A 201 5.20 14.71 -2.79
N ARG A 202 5.15 13.69 -1.93
CA ARG A 202 5.74 12.38 -2.21
C ARG A 202 5.02 11.68 -3.37
N GLN A 203 5.81 11.03 -4.23
CA GLN A 203 5.33 10.20 -5.33
C GLN A 203 5.45 8.71 -4.95
N MET A 204 4.49 7.87 -5.36
CA MET A 204 4.63 6.41 -5.24
C MET A 204 5.32 5.83 -6.46
N ILE A 205 6.23 4.88 -6.24
CA ILE A 205 6.85 4.07 -7.29
C ILE A 205 6.84 2.58 -6.92
N THR A 206 6.66 1.70 -7.90
CA THR A 206 6.70 0.24 -7.73
C THR A 206 8.07 -0.32 -8.12
N VAL A 207 8.93 -0.58 -7.14
CA VAL A 207 10.32 -1.01 -7.37
C VAL A 207 10.46 -2.54 -7.27
N PRO A 208 11.28 -3.18 -8.13
CA PRO A 208 11.71 -4.56 -7.94
C PRO A 208 12.67 -4.65 -6.76
N LEU A 209 12.67 -5.79 -6.06
CA LEU A 209 13.47 -5.97 -4.84
C LEU A 209 14.66 -6.92 -5.01
N ALA A 210 14.68 -7.70 -6.09
CA ALA A 210 15.75 -8.64 -6.38
C ALA A 210 17.10 -7.91 -6.51
N GLY A 211 18.11 -8.39 -5.78
CA GLY A 211 19.48 -7.89 -5.85
C GLY A 211 19.76 -6.59 -5.09
N LEU A 212 18.78 -6.03 -4.37
CA LEU A 212 19.00 -4.85 -3.53
C LEU A 212 19.84 -5.17 -2.29
N ALA A 213 20.60 -4.18 -1.83
CA ALA A 213 21.33 -4.28 -0.58
C ALA A 213 20.36 -4.13 0.62
N VAL A 214 20.45 -5.05 1.57
CA VAL A 214 19.56 -5.12 2.74
C VAL A 214 20.40 -5.25 4.01
N ASP A 215 20.27 -4.28 4.92
CA ASP A 215 20.86 -4.38 6.25
C ASP A 215 19.92 -5.15 7.18
N ARG A 216 20.24 -6.43 7.35
CA ARG A 216 19.51 -7.35 8.22
C ARG A 216 19.88 -7.25 9.69
N SER A 217 20.94 -6.53 10.03
CA SER A 217 21.37 -6.36 11.43
C SER A 217 20.46 -5.39 12.19
N TRP A 218 19.80 -4.47 11.48
CA TRP A 218 18.87 -3.48 12.02
C TRP A 218 17.69 -4.07 12.80
N TRP A 219 17.10 -5.17 12.33
CA TRP A 219 15.86 -5.70 12.89
C TRP A 219 16.15 -6.72 13.99
N ARG A 220 16.07 -6.28 15.25
CA ARG A 220 16.23 -7.12 16.45
C ARG A 220 15.13 -6.85 17.48
N PRO A 221 13.85 -6.99 17.12
CA PRO A 221 12.75 -6.70 18.04
C PRO A 221 12.51 -7.84 19.05
N VAL A 222 11.75 -7.55 20.10
CA VAL A 222 11.28 -8.56 21.07
C VAL A 222 10.16 -9.44 20.52
N GLY A 223 9.43 -8.99 19.49
CA GLY A 223 8.39 -9.72 18.76
C GLY A 223 8.31 -9.23 17.32
N MET A 224 7.44 -9.76 16.46
CA MET A 224 7.46 -9.49 15.00
C MET A 224 8.81 -9.88 14.37
N ARG A 225 9.48 -10.91 14.89
CA ARG A 225 10.86 -11.26 14.49
C ARG A 225 10.91 -11.66 13.01
N ALA A 226 9.97 -12.51 12.59
CA ALA A 226 9.80 -12.96 11.22
C ALA A 226 9.23 -11.89 10.25
N SER A 227 8.87 -10.70 10.72
CA SER A 227 8.41 -9.63 9.82
C SER A 227 9.55 -9.06 8.97
N GLY A 228 10.81 -9.29 9.39
CA GLY A 228 11.99 -8.90 8.63
C GLY A 228 11.99 -7.42 8.21
N SER A 229 11.63 -6.50 9.11
CA SER A 229 11.45 -5.07 8.81
C SER A 229 12.79 -4.32 8.73
N HIS A 230 13.67 -4.80 7.86
CA HIS A 230 15.05 -4.37 7.66
C HIS A 230 15.16 -3.01 6.98
N ILE A 231 16.40 -2.53 6.80
CA ILE A 231 16.72 -1.36 5.96
C ILE A 231 17.07 -1.86 4.56
N VAL A 232 16.56 -1.17 3.54
CA VAL A 232 16.84 -1.44 2.13
C VAL A 232 17.45 -0.20 1.50
N ASP A 233 18.60 -0.36 0.86
CA ASP A 233 19.27 0.68 0.09
C ASP A 233 18.92 0.52 -1.39
N PHE A 234 18.41 1.60 -2.00
CA PHE A 234 18.04 1.65 -3.41
C PHE A 234 19.06 2.42 -4.25
N THR A 235 20.17 2.85 -3.66
CA THR A 235 21.19 3.65 -4.32
C THR A 235 21.67 3.00 -5.61
N GLY A 236 21.58 3.75 -6.71
CA GLY A 236 22.01 3.31 -8.04
C GLY A 236 20.91 2.61 -8.85
N LEU A 237 19.73 2.35 -8.29
CA LEU A 237 18.62 1.78 -9.05
C LEU A 237 18.04 2.83 -10.00
N LYS A 238 18.12 2.57 -11.31
CA LYS A 238 17.49 3.42 -12.34
C LYS A 238 15.99 3.18 -12.37
N VAL A 239 15.20 4.25 -12.25
CA VAL A 239 13.75 4.18 -12.26
C VAL A 239 13.25 4.05 -13.70
N ASP A 240 12.43 3.02 -13.93
CA ASP A 240 11.64 2.90 -15.15
C ASP A 240 10.38 3.79 -15.04
N PRO A 241 10.03 4.58 -16.07
CA PRO A 241 8.79 5.35 -16.09
C PRO A 241 7.53 4.54 -15.77
N GLU A 242 7.49 3.26 -16.13
CA GLU A 242 6.36 2.37 -15.84
C GLU A 242 6.20 2.05 -14.34
N TRP A 243 7.20 2.36 -13.52
CA TRP A 243 7.14 2.15 -12.07
C TRP A 243 6.39 3.29 -11.36
N LEU A 244 6.16 4.43 -12.00
CA LEU A 244 5.40 5.53 -11.41
C LEU A 244 3.94 5.13 -11.20
N LEU A 245 3.48 5.16 -9.95
CA LEU A 245 2.11 4.78 -9.59
C LEU A 245 1.32 5.99 -9.10
N GLY A 246 0.23 6.32 -9.79
CA GLY A 246 -0.59 7.49 -9.43
C GLY A 246 0.17 8.82 -9.54
N GLY A 247 -0.42 9.88 -8.98
CA GLY A 247 0.15 11.21 -8.93
C GLY A 247 0.79 11.59 -7.58
N PRO A 248 1.53 12.71 -7.52
CA PRO A 248 2.14 13.18 -6.28
C PRO A 248 1.12 13.47 -5.18
N GLY A 249 1.32 12.86 -4.01
CA GLY A 249 0.45 12.99 -2.84
C GLY A 249 -0.68 11.97 -2.75
N ASP A 250 -0.87 11.11 -3.76
CA ASP A 250 -1.94 10.11 -3.75
C ASP A 250 -1.83 9.12 -2.57
N TYR A 251 -0.61 8.81 -2.14
CA TYR A 251 -0.36 7.91 -1.01
C TYR A 251 -1.07 8.34 0.29
N VAL A 252 -1.10 9.64 0.56
CA VAL A 252 -1.71 10.19 1.79
C VAL A 252 -3.19 10.57 1.59
N GLY A 253 -3.77 10.21 0.45
CA GLY A 253 -5.16 10.44 0.11
C GLY A 253 -6.13 9.77 1.10
N GLN A 254 -7.09 10.54 1.60
CA GLN A 254 -8.16 10.04 2.45
C GLN A 254 -9.33 9.51 1.60
N PRO A 255 -10.06 8.48 2.07
CA PRO A 255 -9.96 7.80 3.36
C PRO A 255 -8.91 6.68 3.42
N TRP A 256 -8.24 6.38 2.30
CA TRP A 256 -7.45 5.17 2.11
C TRP A 256 -6.22 5.07 3.01
N PHE A 257 -5.56 6.21 3.25
CA PHE A 257 -4.42 6.28 4.16
C PHE A 257 -4.82 5.90 5.60
N THR A 258 -5.86 6.53 6.15
CA THR A 258 -6.34 6.21 7.51
C THR A 258 -6.95 4.81 7.61
N ALA A 259 -7.61 4.34 6.55
CA ALA A 259 -8.11 2.96 6.47
C ALA A 259 -6.97 1.92 6.61
N GLY A 260 -5.72 2.29 6.31
CA GLY A 260 -4.54 1.46 6.61
C GLY A 260 -4.38 1.15 8.09
N ALA A 261 -4.66 2.10 8.98
CA ALA A 261 -4.61 1.87 10.42
C ALA A 261 -5.65 0.83 10.87
N MET A 262 -6.84 0.81 10.26
CA MET A 262 -7.87 -0.18 10.55
C MET A 262 -7.46 -1.59 10.13
N ARG A 263 -6.78 -1.74 8.98
CA ARG A 263 -6.26 -3.04 8.53
C ARG A 263 -5.17 -3.57 9.45
N PHE A 264 -4.24 -2.71 9.86
CA PHE A 264 -3.24 -3.08 10.85
C PHE A 264 -3.87 -3.48 12.20
N ALA A 265 -4.86 -2.73 12.67
CA ALA A 265 -5.59 -3.06 13.90
C ALA A 265 -6.30 -4.42 13.81
N ALA A 266 -6.86 -4.80 12.65
CA ALA A 266 -7.48 -6.10 12.46
C ALA A 266 -6.48 -7.27 12.66
N VAL A 267 -5.25 -7.15 12.14
CA VAL A 267 -4.19 -8.14 12.39
C VAL A 267 -3.93 -8.29 13.89
N GLN A 268 -3.84 -7.17 14.62
CA GLN A 268 -3.62 -7.19 16.07
C GLN A 268 -4.80 -7.81 16.84
N VAL A 269 -6.04 -7.57 16.41
CA VAL A 269 -7.22 -8.24 16.95
C VAL A 269 -7.12 -9.76 16.81
N GLY A 270 -6.61 -10.23 15.67
CA GLY A 270 -6.27 -11.64 15.48
C GLY A 270 -5.34 -12.18 16.56
N GLY A 271 -4.20 -11.52 16.78
CA GLY A 271 -3.24 -11.91 17.81
C GLY A 271 -3.83 -11.88 19.23
N MET A 272 -4.69 -10.90 19.53
CA MET A 272 -5.40 -10.86 20.82
C MET A 272 -6.34 -12.06 21.01
N HIS A 273 -7.03 -12.51 19.96
CA HIS A 273 -7.83 -13.74 20.03
C HIS A 273 -6.95 -14.96 20.30
N ALA A 274 -5.79 -15.08 19.65
CA ALA A 274 -4.87 -16.20 19.89
C ALA A 274 -4.39 -16.26 21.35
N ILE A 275 -4.05 -15.11 21.93
CA ILE A 275 -3.68 -15.03 23.36
C ILE A 275 -4.82 -15.48 24.26
N LEU A 276 -6.05 -15.05 23.97
CA LEU A 276 -7.24 -15.46 24.71
C LEU A 276 -7.45 -16.97 24.62
N ASP A 277 -7.38 -17.56 23.43
CA ASP A 277 -7.54 -19.00 23.22
C ASP A 277 -6.51 -19.79 24.03
N LEU A 278 -5.22 -19.42 23.93
CA LEU A 278 -4.14 -20.06 24.67
C LEU A 278 -4.33 -19.95 26.19
N THR A 279 -4.86 -18.82 26.67
CA THR A 279 -5.13 -18.60 28.08
C THR A 279 -6.27 -19.51 28.57
N LEU A 280 -7.37 -19.58 27.81
CA LEU A 280 -8.51 -20.45 28.13
C LEU A 280 -8.12 -21.93 28.09
N ASP A 281 -7.34 -22.35 27.10
CA ASP A 281 -6.81 -23.70 26.98
C ASP A 281 -5.90 -24.08 28.15
N HIS A 282 -5.08 -23.15 28.62
CA HIS A 282 -4.23 -23.36 29.79
C HIS A 282 -5.07 -23.53 31.07
N LEU A 283 -5.99 -22.59 31.32
CA LEU A 283 -6.84 -22.59 32.51
C LEU A 283 -7.81 -23.78 32.56
N SER A 284 -8.23 -24.32 31.42
CA SER A 284 -9.14 -25.48 31.38
C SER A 284 -8.42 -26.80 31.65
N LYS A 285 -7.08 -26.82 31.61
CA LYS A 285 -6.24 -28.00 31.86
C LYS A 285 -5.66 -28.03 33.28
N THR A 286 -5.78 -26.93 34.02
CA THR A 286 -5.36 -26.78 35.43
C THR A 286 -6.54 -27.00 36.37
#